data_AF-A0A2H1JSG3-F1
#
_entry.id   AF-A0A2H1JSG3-F1
#
_cell.length_a   1.000
_cell.length_b   1.000
_cell.length_c   1.000
_cell.angle_alpha   90.00
_cell.angle_beta   90.00
_cell.angle_gamma   90.00
#
_symmetry.space_group_name_H-M   'P 1'
#
loop_
_entity.id
_entity.type
_entity.pdbx_description
1 polymer ?
#
loop_
_entity_poly.entity_id
_entity_poly.type
_entity_poly.pdbx_seq_one_letter_code
_entity_poly.pdbx_strand_id
1 'polypeptide(L)'
;MAKKLGATVIGHATGEKLKHLESLGVARAIDYASEEFDDPNLGGGGLSDVDIFIDLSGGEFALRAVALTKPDGIVVGAPLGLQQGLDAAAAQAGCPLDERHRRTGPCCARIRG
;
A
#
# COMPACT_ATOMS: atom_id res chain seq x y z
N MET A 1 14.86 3.98 0.82
CA MET A 1 15.28 4.03 -0.61
C MET A 1 14.39 4.94 -1.44
N ALA A 2 13.05 4.85 -1.35
CA ALA A 2 12.11 5.67 -2.12
C ALA A 2 12.42 7.20 -2.13
N LYS A 3 12.66 7.81 -0.96
CA LYS A 3 13.09 9.23 -0.86
C LYS A 3 14.33 9.57 -1.67
N LYS A 4 15.34 8.68 -1.71
CA LYS A 4 16.56 8.89 -2.49
C LYS A 4 16.30 8.87 -4.01
N LEU A 5 15.18 8.27 -4.42
CA LEU A 5 14.69 8.24 -5.79
C LEU A 5 13.76 9.43 -6.11
N GLY A 6 13.59 10.37 -5.17
CA GLY A 6 12.74 11.55 -5.35
C GLY A 6 11.25 11.34 -5.05
N ALA A 7 10.86 10.18 -4.52
CA ALA A 7 9.45 9.91 -4.20
C ALA A 7 8.97 10.67 -2.95
N THR A 8 7.73 11.13 -2.98
CA THR A 8 6.96 11.52 -1.79
C THR A 8 6.55 10.25 -1.05
N VAL A 9 6.99 10.10 0.19
CA VAL A 9 6.74 8.87 0.97
C VAL A 9 5.80 9.18 2.12
N ILE A 10 4.72 8.42 2.21
CA ILE A 10 3.82 8.38 3.37
C ILE A 10 4.08 7.06 4.09
N GLY A 11 4.27 7.12 5.41
CA GLY A 11 4.50 5.94 6.24
C GLY A 11 3.33 5.66 7.17
N HIS A 12 3.09 4.39 7.46
CA HIS A 12 2.03 3.91 8.33
C HIS A 12 2.64 3.05 9.44
N ALA A 13 2.57 3.50 10.70
CA ALA A 13 3.11 2.78 11.85
C ALA A 13 2.48 3.31 13.14
N THR A 14 2.72 2.67 14.28
CA THR A 14 2.24 3.18 15.59
C THR A 14 3.38 3.32 16.61
N GLY A 15 3.17 4.17 17.61
CA GLY A 15 4.08 4.37 18.74
C GLY A 15 5.46 4.88 18.35
N GLU A 16 6.53 4.32 18.92
CA GLU A 16 7.91 4.76 18.66
C GLU A 16 8.33 4.67 17.19
N LYS A 17 7.66 3.80 16.41
CA LYS A 17 7.91 3.66 14.98
C LYS A 17 7.48 4.90 14.18
N LEU A 18 6.55 5.72 14.68
CA LEU A 18 6.21 7.00 14.06
C LEU A 18 7.40 7.96 14.06
N LYS A 19 8.03 8.13 15.22
CA LYS A 19 9.25 8.95 15.35
C LYS A 19 10.36 8.42 14.45
N HIS A 20 10.44 7.10 14.30
CA HIS A 20 11.39 6.50 13.37
C HIS A 20 11.05 6.86 11.91
N LEU A 21 9.80 6.76 11.47
CA LEU A 21 9.39 7.18 10.12
C LEU A 21 9.70 8.65 9.85
N GLU A 22 9.38 9.53 10.81
CA GLU A 22 9.71 10.97 10.72
C GLU A 22 11.21 11.20 10.60
N SER A 23 12.04 10.46 11.35
CA SER A 23 13.50 10.55 11.26
C SER A 23 14.06 10.11 9.89
N LEU A 24 13.34 9.22 9.19
CA LEU A 24 13.64 8.84 7.80
C LEU A 24 13.20 9.90 6.78
N GLY A 25 12.48 10.93 7.25
CA GLY A 25 12.03 12.07 6.47
C GLY A 25 10.82 11.79 5.60
N VAL A 26 9.91 10.89 6.00
CA VAL A 26 8.62 10.74 5.30
C VAL A 26 7.90 12.10 5.24
N ALA A 27 7.14 12.32 4.16
CA ALA A 27 6.33 13.53 4.04
C ALA A 27 5.18 13.54 5.05
N ARG A 28 4.70 12.36 5.43
CA ARG A 28 3.64 12.17 6.43
C ARG A 28 3.79 10.80 7.09
N ALA A 29 3.63 10.74 8.41
CA ALA A 29 3.47 9.51 9.17
C ALA A 29 2.02 9.44 9.65
N ILE A 30 1.36 8.29 9.47
CA ILE A 30 -0.01 8.03 9.89
C ILE A 30 0.03 6.98 11.01
N ASP A 31 -0.60 7.29 12.15
CA ASP A 31 -0.74 6.37 13.27
C ASP A 31 -1.97 5.50 13.11
N TYR A 32 -1.77 4.24 12.74
CA TYR A 32 -2.86 3.29 12.53
C TYR A 32 -3.62 2.93 13.81
N ALA A 33 -3.09 3.26 14.99
CA ALA A 33 -3.80 3.04 16.25
C ALA A 33 -4.88 4.09 16.52
N SER A 34 -4.77 5.26 15.88
CA SER A 34 -5.72 6.37 16.06
C SER A 34 -6.46 6.76 14.79
N GLU A 35 -5.90 6.47 13.61
CA GLU A 35 -6.42 6.95 12.33
C GLU A 35 -6.29 5.89 11.24
N GLU A 36 -7.30 5.78 10.38
CA GLU A 36 -7.30 4.88 9.23
C GLU A 36 -6.81 5.62 7.99
N PHE A 37 -5.83 5.07 7.27
CA PHE A 37 -5.16 5.76 6.15
C PHE A 37 -6.08 6.19 4.99
N ASP A 38 -7.28 5.62 4.85
CA ASP A 38 -8.28 6.01 3.85
C ASP A 38 -9.39 6.93 4.39
N ASP A 39 -9.33 7.34 5.66
CA ASP A 39 -10.34 8.24 6.23
C ASP A 39 -10.23 9.63 5.59
N PRO A 40 -11.27 10.13 4.90
CA PRO A 40 -11.25 11.44 4.28
C PRO A 40 -11.11 12.59 5.29
N ASN A 41 -11.39 12.37 6.57
CA ASN A 41 -11.35 13.40 7.62
C ASN A 41 -9.98 13.57 8.30
N LEU A 42 -9.00 12.74 7.94
CA LEU A 42 -7.62 12.91 8.38
C LEU A 42 -7.10 14.32 8.07
N GLY A 43 -6.24 14.87 8.93
CA GLY A 43 -5.70 16.23 8.79
C GLY A 43 -4.91 16.51 7.49
N GLY A 44 -4.55 15.47 6.74
CA GLY A 44 -3.96 15.56 5.39
C GLY A 44 -4.80 14.90 4.30
N GLY A 45 -6.07 14.62 4.56
CA GLY A 45 -6.96 13.80 3.73
C GLY A 45 -6.64 12.30 3.81
N GLY A 46 -7.62 11.48 3.42
CA GLY A 46 -7.42 10.06 3.16
C GLY A 46 -6.52 9.85 1.95
N LEU A 47 -5.76 8.75 1.94
CA LEU A 47 -4.94 8.40 0.79
C LEU A 47 -5.81 8.11 -0.43
N SER A 48 -5.39 8.63 -1.58
CA SER A 48 -5.99 8.38 -2.88
C SER A 48 -4.95 8.65 -3.95
N ASP A 49 -5.19 8.15 -5.17
CA ASP A 49 -4.28 8.31 -6.32
C ASP A 49 -2.81 7.96 -5.99
N VAL A 50 -2.60 6.85 -5.29
CA VAL A 50 -1.27 6.37 -4.92
C VAL A 50 -0.62 5.71 -6.14
N ASP A 51 0.62 6.10 -6.47
CA ASP A 51 1.38 5.49 -7.58
C ASP A 51 1.88 4.08 -7.21
N ILE A 52 2.40 3.93 -5.98
CA ILE A 52 2.95 2.67 -5.47
C ILE A 52 2.53 2.49 -4.01
N PHE A 53 1.79 1.42 -3.73
CA PHE A 53 1.46 0.99 -2.37
C PHE A 53 2.32 -0.22 -2.00
N ILE A 54 3.02 -0.16 -0.88
CA ILE A 54 3.82 -1.29 -0.37
C ILE A 54 3.15 -1.82 0.88
N ASP A 55 2.56 -3.02 0.79
CA ASP A 55 1.87 -3.67 1.88
C ASP A 55 2.74 -4.77 2.50
N LEU A 56 2.98 -4.64 3.80
CA LEU A 56 3.70 -5.62 4.62
C LEU A 56 2.79 -6.29 5.66
N SER A 57 1.48 -6.02 5.61
CA SER A 57 0.48 -6.57 6.53
C SER A 57 -0.32 -7.69 5.86
N GLY A 58 -0.72 -7.49 4.59
CA GLY A 58 -1.64 -8.38 3.89
C GLY A 58 -3.10 -8.22 4.34
N GLY A 59 -3.95 -9.14 3.91
CA GLY A 59 -5.37 -9.22 4.23
C GLY A 59 -6.17 -8.05 3.67
N GLU A 60 -7.11 -7.54 4.49
CA GLU A 60 -7.97 -6.41 4.14
C GLU A 60 -7.21 -5.13 3.80
N PHE A 61 -5.99 -4.94 4.33
CA PHE A 61 -5.15 -3.80 3.99
C PHE A 61 -4.73 -3.83 2.52
N ALA A 62 -4.38 -5.01 1.99
CA ALA A 62 -4.05 -5.18 0.57
C ALA A 62 -5.25 -4.85 -0.33
N LEU A 63 -6.45 -5.26 0.08
CA LEU A 63 -7.69 -5.02 -0.67
C LEU A 63 -8.02 -3.52 -0.70
N ARG A 64 -7.96 -2.85 0.45
CA ARG A 64 -8.15 -1.39 0.54
C ARG A 64 -7.10 -0.64 -0.28
N ALA A 65 -5.84 -1.05 -0.23
CA ALA A 65 -4.76 -0.44 -0.98
C ALA A 65 -5.03 -0.41 -2.50
N VAL A 66 -5.63 -1.46 -3.07
CA VAL A 66 -6.00 -1.50 -4.49
C VAL A 66 -6.95 -0.35 -4.84
N ALA A 67 -7.94 -0.06 -3.99
CA ALA A 67 -8.92 1.01 -4.24
C ALA A 67 -8.33 2.43 -4.16
N LEU A 68 -7.22 2.61 -3.43
CA LEU A 68 -6.54 3.91 -3.28
C LEU A 68 -5.43 4.13 -4.31
N THR A 69 -5.07 3.09 -5.07
CA THR A 69 -3.99 3.12 -6.04
C THR A 69 -4.54 3.54 -7.40
N LYS A 70 -3.79 4.38 -8.12
CA LYS A 70 -4.18 4.81 -9.48
C LYS A 70 -4.40 3.63 -10.43
N PRO A 71 -5.23 3.77 -11.48
CA PRO A 71 -5.40 2.74 -12.51
C PRO A 71 -4.12 2.28 -13.24
N ASP A 72 -3.02 3.01 -13.15
CA ASP A 72 -1.70 2.62 -13.69
C ASP A 72 -0.65 2.33 -12.61
N GLY A 73 -1.07 2.39 -11.34
CA GLY A 73 -0.23 2.21 -10.18
C GLY A 73 0.06 0.75 -9.85
N ILE A 74 0.85 0.56 -8.79
CA ILE A 74 1.38 -0.75 -8.40
C ILE A 74 1.11 -1.00 -6.91
N VAL A 75 0.50 -2.15 -6.60
CA VAL A 75 0.44 -2.67 -5.23
C VAL A 75 1.48 -3.78 -5.08
N VAL A 76 2.41 -3.59 -4.16
CA VAL A 76 3.48 -4.53 -3.83
C VAL A 76 3.23 -5.11 -2.44
N GLY A 77 2.75 -6.34 -2.38
CA GLY A 77 2.63 -7.10 -1.14
C GLY A 77 3.91 -7.90 -0.85
N ALA A 78 4.42 -7.83 0.38
CA ALA A 78 5.39 -8.81 0.84
C ALA A 78 4.77 -10.22 0.84
N PRO A 79 5.55 -11.28 0.55
CA PRO A 79 5.02 -12.64 0.57
C PRO A 79 4.69 -13.04 2.01
N LEU A 80 3.43 -12.90 2.37
CA LEU A 80 2.85 -13.32 3.66
C LEU A 80 1.80 -14.41 3.40
N GLY A 81 2.16 -15.44 2.63
CA GLY A 81 1.23 -16.53 2.29
C GLY A 81 0.08 -16.13 1.35
N LEU A 82 -0.74 -17.12 0.97
CA LEU A 82 -1.83 -16.98 0.00
C LEU A 82 -2.92 -16.05 0.54
N GLN A 83 -3.16 -14.93 -0.12
CA GLN A 83 -4.14 -13.92 0.29
C GLN A 83 -5.50 -14.21 -0.36
N GLN A 84 -6.47 -14.70 0.42
CA GLN A 84 -7.81 -14.99 -0.09
C GLN A 84 -8.50 -13.69 -0.56
N GLY A 85 -9.13 -13.73 -1.73
CA GLY A 85 -9.89 -12.60 -2.28
C GLY A 85 -9.06 -11.55 -3.03
N LEU A 86 -7.73 -11.56 -2.91
CA LEU A 86 -6.86 -10.62 -3.62
C LEU A 86 -7.00 -10.73 -5.14
N ASP A 87 -7.06 -11.96 -5.67
CA ASP A 87 -7.31 -12.23 -7.10
C ASP A 87 -8.61 -11.56 -7.58
N ALA A 88 -9.68 -11.66 -6.79
CA ALA A 88 -11.00 -11.14 -7.16
C ALA A 88 -11.07 -9.61 -7.08
N ALA A 89 -10.43 -9.01 -6.07
CA ALA A 89 -10.36 -7.55 -5.95
C ALA A 89 -9.47 -6.96 -7.05
N ALA A 90 -8.34 -7.60 -7.34
CA ALA A 90 -7.44 -7.19 -8.40
C ALA A 90 -8.14 -7.27 -9.78
N ALA A 91 -8.88 -8.35 -10.05
CA ALA A 91 -9.69 -8.46 -11.26
C ALA A 91 -10.77 -7.37 -11.39
N GLN A 92 -11.49 -7.06 -10.31
CA GLN A 92 -12.50 -5.99 -10.31
C GLN A 92 -11.90 -4.60 -10.55
N ALA A 93 -10.67 -4.37 -10.09
CA ALA A 93 -9.96 -3.11 -10.25
C ALA A 93 -9.17 -2.99 -11.56
N GLY A 94 -9.18 -3.99 -12.45
CA GLY A 94 -8.35 -3.99 -13.65
C GLY A 94 -6.84 -4.17 -13.35
N CYS A 95 -6.53 -4.82 -12.23
CA CYS A 95 -5.18 -5.03 -11.71
C CYS A 95 -4.72 -6.49 -11.92
N PRO A 96 -3.98 -6.81 -12.99
CA PRO A 96 -3.35 -8.12 -13.10
C PRO A 96 -2.28 -8.34 -12.02
N LEU A 97 -2.41 -9.47 -11.30
CA LEU A 97 -1.39 -10.01 -10.42
C LEU A 97 -0.30 -10.73 -11.23
N ASP A 98 0.97 -10.56 -10.85
CA ASP A 98 2.09 -11.32 -11.44
C ASP A 98 1.96 -12.82 -11.13
N GLU A 99 2.18 -13.67 -12.14
CA GLU A 99 1.97 -15.13 -12.09
C GLU A 99 2.88 -15.83 -11.05
N ARG A 100 3.98 -15.16 -10.65
CA ARG A 100 4.84 -15.55 -9.51
C ARG A 100 4.11 -15.60 -8.16
N HIS A 101 2.92 -15.00 -8.06
CA HIS A 101 1.99 -15.12 -6.95
C HIS A 101 1.67 -16.59 -6.60
N ARG A 102 1.57 -17.47 -7.60
CA ARG A 102 1.14 -18.87 -7.38
C ARG A 102 2.23 -19.79 -6.84
N ARG A 103 3.51 -19.37 -6.77
CA ARG A 103 4.59 -20.33 -6.48
C ARG A 103 5.60 -19.97 -5.40
N THR A 104 6.00 -18.73 -5.09
CA THR A 104 6.95 -18.41 -3.97
C THR A 104 7.47 -16.95 -3.87
N GLY A 105 6.93 -15.95 -4.59
CA GLY A 105 7.54 -14.61 -4.69
C GLY A 105 6.75 -13.44 -4.08
N PRO A 106 7.37 -12.25 -3.90
CA PRO A 106 6.66 -11.02 -3.55
C PRO A 106 5.53 -10.73 -4.54
N CYS A 107 4.37 -10.35 -4.03
CA CYS A 107 3.17 -10.09 -4.81
C CYS A 107 3.27 -8.69 -5.44
N CYS A 108 3.53 -8.61 -6.74
CA CYS A 108 3.43 -7.35 -7.47
C CYS A 108 2.18 -7.38 -8.36
N ALA A 109 1.30 -6.41 -8.16
CA ALA A 109 0.09 -6.20 -8.95
C ALA A 109 0.23 -4.87 -9.70
N ARG A 110 0.05 -4.88 -11.02
CA ARG A 110 0.14 -3.66 -11.85
C ARG A 110 -1.22 -3.36 -12.42
N ILE A 111 -1.77 -2.18 -12.15
CA ILE A 111 -3.08 -1.78 -12.69
C ILE A 111 -2.88 -1.34 -14.15
N ARG A 112 -3.75 -1.80 -15.07
CA ARG A 112 -3.75 -1.37 -16.48
C ARG A 112 -5.08 -0.68 -16.79
N GLY A 113 -5.01 0.54 -17.33
CA GLY A 113 -6.14 1.26 -17.92
C GLY A 113 -6.59 0.70 -19.26
#